data_AF-A0A9I9D7Z4-F1
#
_entry.id   AF-A0A9I9D7Z4-F1
#
_cell.length_a   1.000
_cell.length_b   1.000
_cell.length_c   1.000
_cell.angle_alpha   90.00
_cell.angle_beta   90.00
_cell.angle_gamma   90.00
#
_symmetry.space_group_name_H-M   'P 1'
#
loop_
_entity.id
_entity.type
_entity.pdbx_description
1 polymer ?
#
loop_
_entity_poly.entity_id
_entity_poly.type
_entity_poly.pdbx_seq_one_letter_code
_entity_poly.pdbx_strand_id
1 'polypeptide(L)'
;MGFHVLRAPPFSSSTTIIFKPTSSLFKFRYALYSPPFSKSSSSSISYFLPSSPNYVASPTTAIPLSGSFSRSTRRFRGGFIAATTASGSVQRLEELRPSISTEQSWVLRQNGTESLPASDVPSRGRVYHETYGCQMNINDMEVVLSIMKKAGYGETVDTPETAEIIFINTCAIRDNAEQKRQWKSNVAIGRSQSRHPPKVVVLGCMAERLKDKILDSDKMVDVVCGPDAYRDLPRLLDEVDYGQKGINTLLSLEETYADISPVRIAKNSVTAFVSVMRGCNNMCSFCIVPFTRGRERSRPVESIVCEVKELYREGVKEVTLLGQNVNSYNDTTENADIEPGTNWKLSDGFSTIAKVKKMGLRFSDLLDRLSTEFPEMRFRYTSPHPKDFPDEFLYLMRDRHNICKSIHLPAQSGNSIVLERMRRGYTREAYLDLVHKIRSIIPDVGITSDFICGFCGETEEEHADTLSLINEVGYDMAYMFAYSMREKTHAHRNYVDDIPEEVKQRRLTELIEAFRNSTGRCYDSQIGSVQLVLVEGPNKRAPETEMIGKSDRSHRVSFVNVAVPHRDGDYDGHRKAVVGDFVEVRISKSTRASLFGEALAITKLSSFYNRMDESIACVS
;
A
#
# COMPACT_ATOMS: atom_id res chain seq x y z
N MET A 1 73.80 3.58 -23.56
CA MET A 1 73.62 3.63 -25.03
C MET A 1 72.38 2.82 -25.32
N GLY A 2 71.20 3.36 -25.58
CA GLY A 2 70.77 4.33 -26.62
C GLY A 2 69.70 3.57 -27.43
N PHE A 3 68.40 3.89 -27.30
CA PHE A 3 67.61 4.97 -27.92
C PHE A 3 66.80 4.51 -29.15
N HIS A 4 65.51 4.90 -29.14
CA HIS A 4 64.54 5.11 -30.24
C HIS A 4 63.98 3.90 -31.02
N VAL A 5 62.66 3.64 -31.17
CA VAL A 5 61.41 4.43 -31.45
C VAL A 5 61.03 4.42 -32.94
N LEU A 6 59.70 4.33 -33.22
CA LEU A 6 58.92 4.60 -34.47
C LEU A 6 58.71 3.40 -35.42
N ARG A 7 57.61 3.22 -36.19
CA ARG A 7 56.38 3.98 -36.51
C ARG A 7 55.40 3.05 -37.30
N ALA A 8 54.12 3.46 -37.41
CA ALA A 8 52.96 2.87 -38.14
C ALA A 8 53.04 3.01 -39.70
N PRO A 9 51.97 2.97 -40.56
CA PRO A 9 50.57 2.42 -40.61
C PRO A 9 50.24 1.73 -42.01
N PRO A 10 49.11 1.96 -42.77
CA PRO A 10 47.67 1.57 -42.67
C PRO A 10 47.10 0.78 -43.90
N PHE A 11 45.81 0.37 -43.91
CA PHE A 11 44.77 0.67 -44.95
C PHE A 11 43.44 -0.15 -44.82
N SER A 12 42.40 0.34 -45.51
CA SER A 12 40.95 0.13 -45.39
C SER A 12 40.32 -0.87 -46.40
N SER A 13 39.08 -1.32 -46.15
CA SER A 13 37.90 -1.14 -47.04
C SER A 13 36.69 -2.02 -46.65
N SER A 14 35.50 -1.55 -47.02
CA SER A 14 34.16 -1.92 -46.56
C SER A 14 33.46 -2.96 -47.45
N THR A 15 32.45 -3.69 -46.93
CA THR A 15 31.16 -3.99 -47.61
C THR A 15 30.11 -4.44 -46.59
N THR A 16 28.91 -3.87 -46.73
CA THR A 16 27.70 -4.03 -45.90
C THR A 16 26.80 -5.16 -46.43
N ILE A 17 26.26 -6.03 -45.56
CA ILE A 17 25.00 -6.76 -45.77
C ILE A 17 24.18 -6.74 -44.46
N ILE A 18 22.90 -6.41 -44.59
CA ILE A 18 21.88 -6.22 -43.56
C ILE A 18 21.16 -7.54 -43.24
N PHE A 19 20.93 -7.88 -41.97
CA PHE A 19 19.72 -8.59 -41.51
C PHE A 19 19.38 -8.26 -40.04
N LYS A 20 18.07 -8.20 -39.77
CA LYS A 20 17.34 -7.61 -38.62
C LYS A 20 17.64 -8.24 -37.24
N PRO A 21 17.55 -7.49 -36.12
CA PRO A 21 17.41 -8.08 -34.79
C PRO A 21 15.92 -8.20 -34.41
N THR A 22 15.52 -9.41 -34.00
CA THR A 22 14.30 -9.67 -33.24
C THR A 22 14.53 -9.30 -31.78
N SER A 23 13.71 -8.39 -31.24
CA SER A 23 13.72 -7.98 -29.83
C SER A 23 12.32 -8.15 -29.23
N SER A 24 12.19 -8.93 -28.16
CA SER A 24 11.06 -8.83 -27.22
C SER A 24 11.39 -9.61 -25.95
N LEU A 25 11.88 -8.92 -24.92
CA LEU A 25 11.91 -9.36 -23.52
C LEU A 25 11.84 -8.09 -22.68
N PHE A 26 10.62 -7.66 -22.35
CA PHE A 26 10.38 -6.51 -21.48
C PHE A 26 10.34 -6.92 -20.01
N LYS A 27 11.06 -6.12 -19.21
CA LYS A 27 11.34 -6.30 -17.79
C LYS A 27 10.30 -5.57 -16.94
N PHE A 28 9.74 -6.24 -15.95
CA PHE A 28 9.10 -5.59 -14.80
C PHE A 28 10.16 -4.82 -13.98
N ARG A 29 10.12 -3.49 -14.00
CA ARG A 29 10.92 -2.62 -13.12
C ARG A 29 10.15 -2.30 -11.83
N TYR A 30 10.37 -3.10 -10.79
CA TYR A 30 10.33 -2.60 -9.42
C TYR A 30 11.73 -2.13 -9.06
N ALA A 31 11.89 -0.83 -8.85
CA ALA A 31 13.14 -0.26 -8.38
C ALA A 31 12.87 0.61 -7.15
N LEU A 32 13.21 0.04 -5.98
CA LEU A 32 13.64 0.82 -4.82
C LEU A 32 14.99 1.43 -5.21
N TYR A 33 15.03 2.71 -5.56
CA TYR A 33 16.27 3.39 -5.93
C TYR A 33 16.88 4.14 -4.74
N SER A 34 18.09 3.73 -4.36
CA SER A 34 19.12 4.64 -3.86
C SER A 34 19.91 5.17 -5.07
N PRO A 35 20.26 6.46 -5.15
CA PRO A 35 20.94 7.01 -6.32
C PRO A 35 22.43 6.63 -6.33
N PRO A 36 23.02 6.25 -7.48
CA PRO A 36 24.47 6.19 -7.64
C PRO A 36 25.02 7.57 -8.08
N PHE A 37 26.12 8.00 -7.45
CA PHE A 37 26.89 9.18 -7.84
C PHE A 37 27.74 8.90 -9.10
N SER A 38 27.77 9.85 -10.03
CA SER A 38 28.83 10.00 -11.03
C SER A 38 29.68 11.23 -10.72
N LYS A 39 30.99 11.04 -10.61
CA LYS A 39 31.98 12.14 -10.64
C LYS A 39 32.07 12.68 -12.08
N SER A 40 32.00 13.99 -12.24
CA SER A 40 32.68 14.65 -13.37
C SER A 40 33.09 16.08 -13.02
N SER A 41 34.34 16.35 -13.39
CA SER A 41 35.16 17.53 -13.28
C SER A 41 34.63 18.77 -14.01
N SER A 42 34.95 19.92 -13.42
CA SER A 42 35.21 21.25 -14.00
C SER A 42 35.14 21.42 -15.53
N SER A 43 34.33 22.37 -15.99
CA SER A 43 34.70 23.36 -17.01
C SER A 43 33.68 24.50 -17.07
N SER A 44 34.18 25.66 -17.47
CA SER A 44 33.68 27.01 -17.22
C SER A 44 32.75 27.56 -18.33
N ILE A 45 32.08 28.69 -18.04
CA ILE A 45 31.63 29.77 -18.97
C ILE A 45 30.35 29.41 -19.79
N SER A 46 29.30 30.22 -19.99
CA SER A 46 28.99 31.67 -19.87
C SER A 46 27.46 31.86 -19.92
N TYR A 47 26.95 32.89 -19.24
CA TYR A 47 25.56 33.37 -19.36
C TYR A 47 25.37 34.23 -20.61
N PHE A 48 24.27 34.01 -21.35
CA PHE A 48 23.76 34.93 -22.36
C PHE A 48 22.26 35.20 -22.10
N LEU A 49 21.96 36.46 -21.78
CA LEU A 49 20.61 37.05 -21.81
C LEU A 49 20.23 37.42 -23.26
N PRO A 50 18.93 37.48 -23.56
CA PRO A 50 18.46 38.61 -24.37
C PRO A 50 17.18 39.26 -23.81
N SER A 51 17.33 40.56 -23.51
CA SER A 51 16.55 41.71 -23.97
C SER A 51 15.03 41.61 -24.18
N SER A 52 14.32 42.45 -23.43
CA SER A 52 12.95 42.96 -23.65
C SER A 52 12.79 43.76 -24.97
N PRO A 53 11.55 44.11 -25.35
CA PRO A 53 11.16 45.52 -25.18
C PRO A 53 9.72 45.79 -24.70
N ASN A 54 9.67 46.83 -23.86
CA ASN A 54 8.62 47.77 -23.42
C ASN A 54 7.24 47.81 -24.11
N TYR A 55 6.19 47.96 -23.29
CA TYR A 55 5.19 49.02 -23.44
C TYR A 55 4.72 49.54 -22.07
N VAL A 56 4.58 50.86 -21.98
CA VAL A 56 4.24 51.68 -20.79
C VAL A 56 2.80 52.16 -20.90
N ALA A 57 2.03 52.14 -19.80
CA ALA A 57 1.17 53.25 -19.34
C ALA A 57 0.48 52.92 -17.99
N SER A 58 0.33 53.98 -17.19
CA SER A 58 0.15 54.03 -15.73
C SER A 58 -1.35 54.09 -15.27
N PRO A 59 -1.71 54.47 -14.03
CA PRO A 59 -2.63 53.68 -13.18
C PRO A 59 -3.99 54.36 -12.96
N THR A 60 -4.95 53.66 -12.35
CA THR A 60 -6.18 54.31 -11.86
C THR A 60 -6.66 53.67 -10.54
N THR A 61 -6.41 54.43 -9.48
CA THR A 61 -7.29 54.77 -8.34
C THR A 61 -8.32 53.75 -7.84
N ALA A 62 -8.13 53.33 -6.59
CA ALA A 62 -9.10 52.65 -5.75
C ALA A 62 -10.15 53.61 -5.16
N ILE A 63 -11.40 53.17 -5.07
CA ILE A 63 -12.48 53.74 -4.26
C ILE A 63 -13.11 52.59 -3.45
N PRO A 64 -13.33 52.73 -2.13
CA PRO A 64 -13.96 51.71 -1.31
C PRO A 64 -15.49 51.88 -1.31
N LEU A 65 -16.24 50.77 -1.33
CA LEU A 65 -17.67 50.77 -1.00
C LEU A 65 -17.94 49.80 0.15
N SER A 66 -18.32 50.40 1.26
CA SER A 66 -19.00 49.81 2.40
C SER A 66 -20.41 49.36 2.01
N GLY A 67 -20.83 48.21 2.54
CA GLY A 67 -22.17 47.67 2.32
C GLY A 67 -22.52 46.64 3.38
N SER A 68 -23.00 47.12 4.52
CA SER A 68 -23.68 46.35 5.57
C SER A 68 -24.92 45.65 5.03
N PHE A 69 -25.11 44.36 5.35
CA PHE A 69 -26.44 43.73 5.29
C PHE A 69 -26.72 42.89 6.53
N SER A 70 -27.91 43.16 7.09
CA SER A 70 -28.41 42.72 8.38
C SER A 70 -28.99 41.30 8.37
N ARG A 71 -28.88 40.66 9.53
CA ARG A 71 -29.65 39.48 9.98
C ARG A 71 -31.15 39.61 9.70
N SER A 72 -31.75 38.52 9.22
CA SER A 72 -33.18 38.25 9.33
C SER A 72 -33.39 36.79 9.76
N THR A 73 -33.86 36.64 10.99
CA THR A 73 -34.31 35.40 11.63
C THR A 73 -35.80 35.22 11.35
N ARG A 74 -36.20 34.09 10.74
CA ARG A 74 -37.62 33.68 10.71
C ARG A 74 -37.91 32.67 11.80
N ARG A 75 -38.69 33.14 12.79
CA ARG A 75 -39.42 32.35 13.78
C ARG A 75 -40.51 31.53 13.09
N PHE A 76 -40.57 30.23 13.36
CA PHE A 76 -41.78 29.43 13.19
C PHE A 76 -42.54 29.40 14.53
N ARG A 77 -43.82 29.80 14.48
CA ARG A 77 -44.77 29.74 15.60
C ARG A 77 -45.30 28.32 15.75
N GLY A 78 -45.26 27.81 16.98
CA GLY A 78 -46.02 26.65 17.40
C GLY A 78 -47.50 26.99 17.64
N GLY A 79 -48.36 26.01 17.40
CA GLY A 79 -49.75 25.99 17.81
C GLY A 79 -50.06 24.63 18.41
N PHE A 80 -50.23 24.60 19.73
CA PHE A 80 -50.84 23.50 20.48
C PHE A 80 -52.37 23.63 20.36
N ILE A 81 -53.08 22.53 20.10
CA ILE A 81 -54.48 22.35 20.48
C ILE A 81 -54.62 20.99 21.16
N ALA A 82 -55.31 21.01 22.29
CA ALA A 82 -55.46 19.95 23.27
C ALA A 82 -56.56 18.93 22.91
N ALA A 83 -56.52 17.83 23.67
CA ALA A 83 -57.26 16.59 23.55
C ALA A 83 -58.79 16.68 23.68
N THR A 84 -59.48 15.67 23.15
CA THR A 84 -60.79 15.23 23.66
C THR A 84 -60.85 13.70 23.60
N THR A 85 -61.15 13.11 24.75
CA THR A 85 -61.38 11.68 25.00
C THR A 85 -62.78 11.26 24.56
N ALA A 86 -62.92 10.09 23.94
CA ALA A 86 -64.17 9.32 23.97
C ALA A 86 -63.87 7.82 23.88
N SER A 87 -64.29 7.11 24.93
CA SER A 87 -64.33 5.67 25.12
C SER A 87 -65.39 4.99 24.25
N GLY A 88 -65.08 3.82 23.68
CA GLY A 88 -66.05 2.93 23.04
C GLY A 88 -65.44 1.56 22.78
N SER A 89 -66.12 0.51 23.21
CA SER A 89 -65.59 -0.82 23.51
C SER A 89 -66.00 -1.91 22.51
N VAL A 90 -65.19 -2.98 22.46
CA VAL A 90 -65.45 -4.39 22.06
C VAL A 90 -65.59 -4.72 20.57
N GLN A 91 -64.63 -5.48 19.99
CA GLN A 91 -64.78 -6.93 19.76
C GLN A 91 -63.52 -7.58 19.16
N ARG A 92 -63.26 -8.78 19.68
CA ARG A 92 -62.15 -9.71 19.48
C ARG A 92 -62.47 -10.62 18.28
N LEU A 93 -61.50 -10.87 17.41
CA LEU A 93 -61.45 -12.07 16.56
C LEU A 93 -59.99 -12.58 16.56
N GLU A 94 -59.78 -13.60 17.39
CA GLU A 94 -58.67 -14.54 17.32
C GLU A 94 -58.88 -15.53 16.16
N GLU A 95 -57.82 -16.29 15.86
CA GLU A 95 -57.67 -17.46 14.96
C GLU A 95 -56.73 -17.17 13.78
N LEU A 96 -55.64 -17.91 13.49
CA LEU A 96 -55.10 -19.18 13.97
C LEU A 96 -53.57 -19.21 13.74
N ARG A 97 -52.82 -19.65 14.74
CA ARG A 97 -51.42 -20.14 14.62
C ARG A 97 -51.47 -21.68 14.59
N PRO A 98 -50.59 -22.35 13.82
CA PRO A 98 -50.12 -23.67 14.18
C PRO A 98 -48.71 -23.58 14.78
N SER A 99 -48.55 -24.19 15.94
CA SER A 99 -47.30 -24.52 16.60
C SER A 99 -46.76 -25.87 16.11
N ILE A 100 -45.47 -25.98 15.79
CA ILE A 100 -44.74 -27.27 15.85
C ILE A 100 -43.35 -27.03 16.44
N SER A 101 -43.01 -27.90 17.39
CA SER A 101 -41.79 -28.01 18.18
C SER A 101 -40.62 -28.69 17.45
N THR A 102 -39.43 -28.36 17.94
CA THR A 102 -38.10 -28.99 17.94
C THR A 102 -37.80 -30.29 17.16
N GLU A 103 -36.55 -30.32 16.68
CA GLU A 103 -35.76 -31.45 16.13
C GLU A 103 -36.09 -31.93 14.71
N GLN A 104 -35.20 -31.62 13.75
CA GLN A 104 -34.48 -32.58 12.90
C GLN A 104 -33.97 -31.97 11.58
N SER A 105 -32.67 -32.20 11.36
CA SER A 105 -31.98 -32.37 10.08
C SER A 105 -32.03 -31.24 9.03
N TRP A 106 -30.89 -30.58 8.86
CA TRP A 106 -30.50 -29.89 7.64
C TRP A 106 -30.31 -30.90 6.50
N VAL A 107 -31.42 -31.35 5.90
CA VAL A 107 -31.39 -32.04 4.61
C VAL A 107 -31.34 -30.98 3.52
N LEU A 108 -30.15 -30.87 2.91
CA LEU A 108 -29.90 -30.16 1.66
C LEU A 108 -30.96 -30.55 0.61
N ARG A 109 -31.84 -29.61 0.25
CA ARG A 109 -32.53 -29.68 -1.04
C ARG A 109 -31.53 -29.32 -2.12
N GLN A 110 -30.96 -30.35 -2.72
CA GLN A 110 -30.41 -30.28 -4.08
C GLN A 110 -31.56 -30.00 -5.04
N ASN A 111 -31.87 -28.72 -5.26
CA ASN A 111 -32.43 -28.32 -6.54
C ASN A 111 -31.25 -28.03 -7.46
N GLY A 112 -31.06 -28.91 -8.44
CA GLY A 112 -30.06 -28.78 -9.47
C GLY A 112 -30.22 -27.47 -10.22
N THR A 113 -29.34 -26.53 -9.92
CA THR A 113 -28.87 -25.57 -10.91
C THR A 113 -27.96 -26.34 -11.85
N GLU A 114 -28.48 -26.70 -13.02
CA GLU A 114 -27.63 -27.04 -14.16
C GLU A 114 -26.63 -25.91 -14.35
N SER A 115 -25.37 -26.20 -14.04
CA SER A 115 -24.25 -25.31 -14.35
C SER A 115 -24.13 -25.25 -15.88
N LEU A 116 -24.58 -24.15 -16.47
CA LEU A 116 -24.25 -23.82 -17.85
C LEU A 116 -22.71 -23.82 -17.99
N PRO A 117 -22.15 -24.42 -19.06
CA PRO A 117 -20.72 -24.45 -19.27
C PRO A 117 -20.16 -23.02 -19.38
N ALA A 118 -18.99 -22.79 -18.78
CA ALA A 118 -18.32 -21.50 -18.68
C ALA A 118 -17.70 -21.02 -20.02
N SER A 119 -18.41 -21.19 -21.14
CA SER A 119 -17.88 -20.94 -22.48
C SER A 119 -18.94 -20.38 -23.43
N ASP A 120 -19.49 -19.19 -23.14
CA ASP A 120 -20.24 -18.38 -24.13
C ASP A 120 -20.40 -16.90 -23.70
N VAL A 121 -19.43 -16.33 -22.98
CA VAL A 121 -19.34 -14.85 -22.87
C VAL A 121 -18.53 -14.37 -24.07
N PRO A 122 -19.10 -13.58 -25.00
CA PRO A 122 -18.34 -13.02 -26.11
C PRO A 122 -17.16 -12.23 -25.56
N SER A 123 -15.94 -12.50 -26.05
CA SER A 123 -14.76 -11.70 -25.68
C SER A 123 -15.01 -10.25 -26.12
N ARG A 124 -15.18 -9.34 -25.15
CA ARG A 124 -15.48 -7.92 -25.40
C ARG A 124 -14.22 -7.07 -25.60
N GLY A 125 -13.03 -7.66 -25.47
CA GLY A 125 -11.79 -7.02 -25.86
C GLY A 125 -10.56 -7.32 -24.99
N ARG A 126 -9.40 -6.95 -25.53
CA ARG A 126 -8.07 -7.11 -24.90
C ARG A 126 -7.75 -5.95 -23.97
N VAL A 127 -7.28 -6.26 -22.77
CA VAL A 127 -6.99 -5.30 -21.70
C VAL A 127 -5.48 -5.17 -21.50
N TYR A 128 -4.97 -3.95 -21.62
CA TYR A 128 -3.64 -3.57 -21.14
C TYR A 128 -3.78 -2.80 -19.84
N HIS A 129 -2.89 -3.02 -18.88
CA HIS A 129 -2.93 -2.31 -17.60
C HIS A 129 -1.55 -1.89 -17.09
N GLU A 130 -1.50 -0.71 -16.49
CA GLU A 130 -0.35 -0.18 -15.78
C GLU A 130 -0.76 0.24 -14.39
N THR A 131 0.05 -0.13 -13.40
CA THR A 131 -0.19 0.20 -12.01
C THR A 131 0.98 1.01 -11.45
N TYR A 132 0.68 2.21 -11.00
CA TYR A 132 1.60 3.15 -10.37
C TYR A 132 1.10 3.47 -8.96
N GLY A 133 2.00 3.40 -7.97
CA GLY A 133 1.67 3.81 -6.61
C GLY A 133 2.12 2.83 -5.53
N CYS A 134 1.16 2.36 -4.74
CA CYS A 134 1.41 1.51 -3.59
C CYS A 134 0.81 0.10 -3.77
N GLN A 135 1.04 -0.74 -2.77
CA GLN A 135 0.54 -2.12 -2.69
C GLN A 135 -0.99 -2.18 -2.83
N MET A 136 -1.70 -1.17 -2.32
CA MET A 136 -3.15 -1.06 -2.50
C MET A 136 -3.54 -0.89 -3.98
N ASN A 137 -2.78 -0.12 -4.77
CA ASN A 137 -3.07 0.01 -6.20
C ASN A 137 -2.85 -1.33 -6.95
N ILE A 138 -1.88 -2.14 -6.53
CA ILE A 138 -1.69 -3.49 -7.09
C ILE A 138 -2.92 -4.36 -6.80
N ASN A 139 -3.33 -4.42 -5.53
CA ASN A 139 -4.52 -5.16 -5.12
C ASN A 139 -5.79 -4.64 -5.81
N ASP A 140 -5.96 -3.32 -5.93
CA ASP A 140 -7.08 -2.71 -6.64
C ASP A 140 -7.15 -3.14 -8.11
N MET A 141 -5.99 -3.29 -8.76
CA MET A 141 -5.96 -3.76 -10.15
C MET A 141 -6.43 -5.22 -10.26
N GLU A 142 -6.06 -6.09 -9.30
CA GLU A 142 -6.55 -7.48 -9.26
C GLU A 142 -8.08 -7.55 -9.10
N VAL A 143 -8.66 -6.65 -8.29
CA VAL A 143 -10.12 -6.49 -8.15
C VAL A 143 -10.75 -6.00 -9.45
N VAL A 144 -10.16 -4.98 -10.08
CA VAL A 144 -10.63 -4.43 -11.37
C VAL A 144 -10.63 -5.50 -12.45
N LEU A 145 -9.55 -6.26 -12.58
CA LEU A 145 -9.46 -7.35 -13.56
C LEU A 145 -10.52 -8.43 -13.31
N SER A 146 -10.87 -8.72 -12.04
CA SER A 146 -11.96 -9.65 -11.71
C SER A 146 -13.33 -9.13 -12.18
N ILE A 147 -13.62 -7.85 -11.94
CA ILE A 147 -14.86 -7.18 -12.41
C ILE A 147 -14.93 -7.21 -13.93
N MET A 148 -13.83 -6.83 -14.59
CA MET A 148 -13.73 -6.77 -16.05
C MET A 148 -13.86 -8.15 -16.70
N LYS A 149 -13.26 -9.19 -16.11
CA LYS A 149 -13.41 -10.58 -16.56
C LYS A 149 -14.86 -11.05 -16.53
N LYS A 150 -15.61 -10.74 -15.46
CA LYS A 150 -17.05 -11.03 -15.36
C LYS A 150 -17.88 -10.29 -16.43
N ALA A 151 -17.42 -9.10 -16.84
CA ALA A 151 -18.05 -8.30 -17.89
C ALA A 151 -17.65 -8.72 -19.33
N GLY A 152 -16.82 -9.76 -19.51
CA GLY A 152 -16.40 -10.27 -20.82
C GLY A 152 -15.04 -9.76 -21.32
N TYR A 153 -14.31 -8.98 -20.52
CA TYR A 153 -12.96 -8.48 -20.83
C TYR A 153 -11.88 -9.31 -20.12
N GLY A 154 -11.80 -10.59 -20.49
CA GLY A 154 -10.96 -11.58 -19.79
C GLY A 154 -9.52 -11.70 -20.29
N GLU A 155 -9.20 -11.15 -21.46
CA GLU A 155 -7.89 -11.29 -22.11
C GLU A 155 -6.98 -10.11 -21.76
N THR A 156 -5.86 -10.37 -21.08
CA THR A 156 -4.84 -9.35 -20.78
C THR A 156 -3.69 -9.42 -21.77
N VAL A 157 -3.22 -8.27 -22.25
CA VAL A 157 -2.08 -8.16 -23.18
C VAL A 157 -0.90 -7.41 -22.54
N ASP A 158 0.31 -7.71 -23.01
CA ASP A 158 1.55 -7.10 -22.49
C ASP A 158 1.93 -5.80 -23.19
N THR A 159 1.28 -5.46 -24.31
CA THR A 159 1.62 -4.27 -25.10
C THR A 159 0.40 -3.39 -25.40
N PRO A 160 0.53 -2.06 -25.32
CA PRO A 160 -0.61 -1.14 -25.47
C PRO A 160 -1.17 -1.08 -26.89
N GLU A 161 -0.42 -1.47 -27.92
CA GLU A 161 -0.82 -1.42 -29.35
C GLU A 161 -1.80 -2.53 -29.72
N THR A 162 -1.87 -3.59 -28.92
CA THR A 162 -2.79 -4.70 -29.15
C THR A 162 -4.05 -4.59 -28.27
N ALA A 163 -4.09 -3.60 -27.39
CA ALA A 163 -5.17 -3.41 -26.44
C ALA A 163 -6.39 -2.72 -27.06
N GLU A 164 -7.56 -3.04 -26.55
CA GLU A 164 -8.82 -2.33 -26.82
C GLU A 164 -9.19 -1.44 -25.62
N ILE A 165 -8.68 -1.76 -24.43
CA ILE A 165 -8.78 -0.95 -23.22
C ILE A 165 -7.41 -0.84 -22.56
N ILE A 166 -7.04 0.40 -22.18
CA ILE A 166 -5.84 0.70 -21.40
C ILE A 166 -6.27 1.20 -20.02
N PHE A 167 -5.98 0.43 -18.97
CA PHE A 167 -6.15 0.84 -17.57
C PHE A 167 -4.87 1.45 -17.01
N ILE A 168 -4.99 2.59 -16.36
CA ILE A 168 -3.87 3.28 -15.71
C ILE A 168 -4.25 3.56 -14.26
N ASN A 169 -3.83 2.68 -13.36
CA ASN A 169 -4.11 2.84 -11.94
C ASN A 169 -3.01 3.66 -11.27
N THR A 170 -3.40 4.78 -10.67
CA THR A 170 -2.48 5.81 -10.22
C THR A 170 -2.72 6.21 -8.78
N CYS A 171 -1.67 6.74 -8.14
CA CYS A 171 -1.71 7.18 -6.75
C CYS A 171 -1.67 8.70 -6.65
N ALA A 172 -2.51 9.30 -5.78
CA ALA A 172 -2.51 10.74 -5.52
C ALA A 172 -1.35 11.22 -4.63
N ILE A 173 -0.62 10.28 -4.02
CA ILE A 173 0.40 10.56 -2.99
C ILE A 173 1.79 10.45 -3.58
N ARG A 174 2.06 9.37 -4.32
CA ARG A 174 3.38 9.02 -4.89
C ARG A 174 3.51 9.41 -6.36
N ASP A 175 2.77 10.43 -6.80
CA ASP A 175 2.81 10.89 -8.18
C ASP A 175 4.19 11.45 -8.53
N ASN A 176 4.76 10.97 -9.63
CA ASN A 176 6.04 11.41 -10.15
C ASN A 176 5.87 11.83 -11.61
N ALA A 177 6.44 12.98 -11.98
CA ALA A 177 6.45 13.50 -13.34
C ALA A 177 6.97 12.49 -14.38
N GLU A 178 7.91 11.62 -14.00
CA GLU A 178 8.42 10.57 -14.88
C GLU A 178 7.37 9.49 -15.19
N GLN A 179 6.65 9.01 -14.17
CA GLN A 179 5.54 8.06 -14.34
C GLN A 179 4.45 8.68 -15.23
N LYS A 180 4.16 9.97 -15.01
CA LYS A 180 3.20 10.72 -15.82
C LYS A 180 3.60 10.80 -17.30
N ARG A 181 4.89 11.01 -17.57
CA ARG A 181 5.43 11.01 -18.94
C ARG A 181 5.32 9.62 -19.57
N GLN A 182 5.65 8.58 -18.82
CA GLN A 182 5.65 7.20 -19.32
C GLN A 182 4.25 6.74 -19.74
N TRP A 183 3.25 6.87 -18.87
CA TRP A 183 1.90 6.39 -19.23
C TRP A 183 1.30 7.20 -20.38
N LYS A 184 1.56 8.52 -20.44
CA LYS A 184 1.16 9.35 -21.59
C LYS A 184 1.78 8.85 -22.89
N SER A 185 3.06 8.46 -22.86
CA SER A 185 3.73 7.86 -24.02
C SER A 185 3.05 6.56 -24.45
N ASN A 186 2.75 5.67 -23.50
CA ASN A 186 2.14 4.37 -23.80
C ASN A 186 0.71 4.51 -24.33
N VAL A 187 -0.07 5.46 -23.80
CA VAL A 187 -1.39 5.81 -24.35
C VAL A 187 -1.27 6.35 -25.78
N ALA A 188 -0.31 7.25 -26.04
CA ALA A 188 -0.11 7.82 -27.37
C ALA A 188 0.29 6.74 -28.39
N ILE A 189 1.16 5.81 -27.99
CA ILE A 189 1.56 4.65 -28.78
C ILE A 189 0.35 3.75 -29.07
N GLY A 190 -0.40 3.36 -28.03
CA GLY A 190 -1.60 2.53 -28.17
C GLY A 190 -2.64 3.16 -29.10
N ARG A 191 -2.89 4.47 -29.00
CA ARG A 191 -3.84 5.17 -29.89
C ARG A 191 -3.35 5.34 -31.32
N SER A 192 -2.06 5.57 -31.55
CA SER A 192 -1.51 5.84 -32.89
C SER A 192 -1.24 4.57 -33.70
N GLN A 193 -0.96 3.45 -33.05
CA GLN A 193 -0.56 2.21 -33.72
C GLN A 193 -1.67 1.15 -33.80
N SER A 194 -2.78 1.36 -33.09
CA SER A 194 -3.93 0.45 -33.12
C SER A 194 -4.83 0.70 -34.33
N ARG A 195 -5.42 -0.36 -34.88
CA ARG A 195 -6.46 -0.25 -35.94
C ARG A 195 -7.72 0.48 -35.45
N HIS A 196 -8.05 0.30 -34.17
CA HIS A 196 -9.09 1.02 -33.46
C HIS A 196 -8.47 1.63 -32.20
N PRO A 197 -8.56 2.96 -31.99
CA PRO A 197 -7.98 3.58 -30.80
C PRO A 197 -8.57 2.97 -29.52
N PRO A 198 -7.74 2.50 -28.56
CA PRO A 198 -8.22 1.91 -27.32
C PRO A 198 -8.89 2.96 -26.42
N LYS A 199 -9.88 2.49 -25.64
CA LYS A 199 -10.48 3.26 -24.55
C LYS A 199 -9.48 3.39 -23.40
N VAL A 200 -9.26 4.59 -22.92
CA VAL A 200 -8.28 4.89 -21.87
C VAL A 200 -9.00 5.19 -20.56
N VAL A 201 -8.71 4.38 -19.55
CA VAL A 201 -9.33 4.45 -18.23
C VAL A 201 -8.28 4.77 -17.18
N VAL A 202 -8.46 5.86 -16.44
CA VAL A 202 -7.62 6.22 -15.31
C VAL A 202 -8.31 5.85 -14.00
N LEU A 203 -7.62 5.05 -13.18
CA LEU A 203 -8.12 4.50 -11.92
C LEU A 203 -7.32 5.02 -10.72
N GLY A 204 -7.88 4.81 -9.52
CA GLY A 204 -7.17 4.96 -8.25
C GLY A 204 -7.32 6.34 -7.63
N CYS A 205 -6.51 6.67 -6.62
CA CYS A 205 -6.73 7.88 -5.82
C CYS A 205 -6.57 9.18 -6.63
N MET A 206 -5.78 9.17 -7.71
CA MET A 206 -5.57 10.37 -8.53
C MET A 206 -6.78 10.71 -9.40
N ALA A 207 -7.67 9.73 -9.65
CA ALA A 207 -8.93 9.90 -10.36
C ALA A 207 -9.72 11.13 -9.87
N GLU A 208 -9.82 11.28 -8.54
CA GLU A 208 -10.58 12.36 -7.91
C GLU A 208 -10.03 13.77 -8.25
N ARG A 209 -8.72 13.88 -8.48
CA ARG A 209 -8.06 15.15 -8.87
C ARG A 209 -8.08 15.38 -10.38
N LEU A 210 -8.05 14.31 -11.16
CA LEU A 210 -7.98 14.38 -12.62
C LEU A 210 -9.35 14.55 -13.27
N LYS A 211 -10.45 14.39 -12.53
CA LYS A 211 -11.81 14.61 -13.04
C LYS A 211 -11.96 15.96 -13.76
N ASP A 212 -11.39 17.03 -13.22
CA ASP A 212 -11.50 18.38 -13.79
C ASP A 212 -10.61 18.51 -15.05
N LYS A 213 -9.48 17.80 -15.10
CA LYS A 213 -8.58 17.78 -16.26
C LYS A 213 -9.11 16.97 -17.45
N ILE A 214 -9.95 15.95 -17.18
CA ILE A 214 -10.70 15.24 -18.22
C ILE A 214 -11.67 16.17 -18.93
N LEU A 215 -12.25 17.12 -18.19
CA LEU A 215 -13.18 18.10 -18.72
C LEU A 215 -12.44 19.11 -19.61
N ASP A 216 -11.22 19.53 -19.23
CA ASP A 216 -10.62 20.74 -19.84
C ASP A 216 -9.34 20.58 -20.68
N SER A 217 -8.51 19.52 -20.57
CA SER A 217 -7.09 19.69 -20.98
C SER A 217 -6.42 18.69 -21.95
N ASP A 218 -6.60 17.37 -21.87
CA ASP A 218 -5.73 16.44 -22.65
C ASP A 218 -6.44 15.57 -23.71
N LYS A 219 -7.79 15.42 -23.71
CA LYS A 219 -8.55 14.45 -24.56
C LYS A 219 -7.98 13.00 -24.62
N MET A 220 -7.00 12.67 -23.78
CA MET A 220 -6.30 11.38 -23.74
C MET A 220 -6.97 10.35 -22.84
N VAL A 221 -8.02 10.72 -22.11
CA VAL A 221 -8.69 9.89 -21.11
C VAL A 221 -10.19 9.87 -21.39
N ASP A 222 -10.76 8.67 -21.42
CA ASP A 222 -12.17 8.44 -21.78
C ASP A 222 -13.01 8.10 -20.53
N VAL A 223 -12.42 7.39 -19.56
CA VAL A 223 -13.04 7.07 -18.27
C VAL A 223 -12.15 7.44 -17.09
N VAL A 224 -12.74 7.98 -16.02
CA VAL A 224 -12.10 8.07 -14.71
C VAL A 224 -12.95 7.43 -13.62
N CYS A 225 -12.31 6.55 -12.86
CA CYS A 225 -12.97 5.80 -11.80
C CYS A 225 -12.16 5.87 -10.50
N GLY A 226 -12.84 6.35 -9.45
CA GLY A 226 -12.32 6.37 -8.09
C GLY A 226 -12.28 4.98 -7.46
N PRO A 227 -11.58 4.83 -6.32
CA PRO A 227 -11.32 3.54 -5.71
C PRO A 227 -12.56 2.80 -5.16
N ASP A 228 -13.65 3.51 -4.90
CA ASP A 228 -14.89 2.95 -4.36
C ASP A 228 -15.96 2.73 -5.46
N ALA A 229 -15.59 2.90 -6.73
CA ALA A 229 -16.53 2.88 -7.86
C ALA A 229 -16.20 1.82 -8.94
N TYR A 230 -15.26 0.89 -8.70
CA TYR A 230 -14.79 -0.05 -9.72
C TYR A 230 -15.88 -0.96 -10.29
N ARG A 231 -16.95 -1.25 -9.54
CA ARG A 231 -18.11 -2.01 -10.04
C ARG A 231 -18.81 -1.32 -11.21
N ASP A 232 -18.68 0.00 -11.28
CA ASP A 232 -19.32 0.84 -12.29
C ASP A 232 -18.55 0.84 -13.62
N LEU A 233 -17.32 0.29 -13.64
CA LEU A 233 -16.46 0.30 -14.82
C LEU A 233 -17.12 -0.27 -16.09
N PRO A 234 -17.84 -1.41 -16.06
CA PRO A 234 -18.52 -1.91 -17.25
C PRO A 234 -19.53 -0.90 -17.81
N ARG A 235 -20.34 -0.27 -16.94
CA ARG A 235 -21.32 0.74 -17.34
C ARG A 235 -20.65 1.99 -17.91
N LEU A 236 -19.58 2.48 -17.27
CA LEU A 236 -18.81 3.64 -17.74
C LEU A 236 -18.14 3.39 -19.10
N LEU A 237 -17.71 2.15 -19.36
CA LEU A 237 -17.14 1.77 -20.66
C LEU A 237 -18.19 1.68 -21.76
N ASP A 238 -19.41 1.26 -21.44
CA ASP A 238 -20.54 1.27 -22.38
C ASP A 238 -20.96 2.72 -22.72
N GLU A 239 -20.93 3.66 -21.76
CA GLU A 239 -21.18 5.10 -22.02
C GLU A 239 -20.21 5.68 -23.06
N VAL A 240 -18.94 5.25 -23.02
CA VAL A 240 -17.93 5.67 -24.00
C VAL A 240 -18.25 5.14 -25.40
N ASP A 241 -18.83 3.95 -25.51
CA ASP A 241 -19.24 3.39 -26.79
C ASP A 241 -20.39 4.20 -27.42
N TYR A 242 -21.22 4.87 -26.61
CA TYR A 242 -22.24 5.83 -27.05
C TYR A 242 -21.70 7.27 -27.23
N GLY A 243 -20.38 7.47 -27.16
CA GLY A 243 -19.73 8.76 -27.39
C GLY A 243 -19.70 9.71 -26.20
N GLN A 244 -20.03 9.25 -24.99
CA GLN A 244 -19.92 10.04 -23.76
C GLN A 244 -18.57 9.78 -23.05
N LYS A 245 -18.22 10.59 -22.05
CA LYS A 245 -17.11 10.28 -21.14
C LYS A 245 -17.66 9.70 -19.84
N GLY A 246 -17.01 8.66 -19.32
CA GLY A 246 -17.40 8.03 -18.06
C GLY A 246 -16.65 8.64 -16.87
N ILE A 247 -17.35 9.15 -15.86
CA ILE A 247 -16.72 9.65 -14.63
C ILE A 247 -17.49 9.15 -13.41
N ASN A 248 -16.83 8.39 -12.54
CA ASN A 248 -17.34 8.08 -11.22
C ASN A 248 -16.23 8.12 -10.18
N THR A 249 -16.20 9.17 -9.37
CA THR A 249 -15.25 9.32 -8.25
C THR A 249 -15.96 9.44 -6.91
N LEU A 250 -17.21 8.98 -6.84
CA LEU A 250 -18.00 9.03 -5.61
C LEU A 250 -17.43 8.03 -4.60
N LEU A 251 -17.35 8.47 -3.34
CA LEU A 251 -16.88 7.63 -2.24
C LEU A 251 -18.08 6.92 -1.59
N SER A 252 -17.97 5.61 -1.44
CA SER A 252 -19.00 4.79 -0.81
C SER A 252 -18.82 4.77 0.71
N LEU A 253 -19.93 4.65 1.45
CA LEU A 253 -19.89 4.44 2.90
C LEU A 253 -19.74 2.95 3.28
N GLU A 254 -19.94 2.03 2.33
CA GLU A 254 -20.05 0.59 2.61
C GLU A 254 -19.12 -0.28 1.75
N GLU A 255 -18.64 0.22 0.60
CA GLU A 255 -17.87 -0.60 -0.34
C GLU A 255 -16.52 -1.08 0.23
N THR A 256 -16.32 -2.40 0.13
CA THR A 256 -15.11 -3.13 0.55
C THR A 256 -14.66 -4.18 -0.46
N TYR A 257 -15.47 -4.48 -1.48
CA TYR A 257 -15.29 -5.57 -2.46
C TYR A 257 -15.19 -6.97 -1.84
N ALA A 258 -15.84 -7.18 -0.68
CA ALA A 258 -15.81 -8.44 0.07
C ALA A 258 -16.30 -9.68 -0.70
N ASP A 259 -17.17 -9.50 -1.69
CA ASP A 259 -17.79 -10.52 -2.53
C ASP A 259 -17.02 -10.77 -3.86
N ILE A 260 -15.86 -10.13 -4.04
CA ILE A 260 -15.05 -10.27 -5.26
C ILE A 260 -13.76 -11.02 -4.95
N SER A 261 -13.63 -12.24 -5.46
CA SER A 261 -12.33 -12.94 -5.55
C SER A 261 -11.44 -12.24 -6.59
N PRO A 262 -10.29 -11.65 -6.21
CA PRO A 262 -9.43 -10.92 -7.14
C PRO A 262 -8.76 -11.84 -8.16
N VAL A 263 -8.48 -11.32 -9.38
CA VAL A 263 -7.67 -12.05 -10.38
C VAL A 263 -6.21 -11.70 -10.18
N ARG A 264 -5.38 -12.70 -9.86
CA ARG A 264 -3.95 -12.52 -9.59
C ARG A 264 -3.18 -12.09 -10.84
N ILE A 265 -2.44 -10.98 -10.75
CA ILE A 265 -1.59 -10.50 -11.85
C ILE A 265 -0.34 -11.37 -11.98
N ALA A 266 0.30 -11.69 -10.86
CA ALA A 266 1.49 -12.53 -10.82
C ALA A 266 1.11 -14.01 -10.66
N LYS A 267 0.92 -14.70 -11.78
CA LYS A 267 0.72 -16.17 -11.80
C LYS A 267 1.95 -16.83 -11.15
N ASN A 268 1.73 -17.65 -10.11
CA ASN A 268 2.77 -18.35 -9.32
C ASN A 268 3.58 -17.49 -8.34
N SER A 269 3.07 -16.33 -7.91
CA SER A 269 3.70 -15.58 -6.81
C SER A 269 3.55 -16.34 -5.49
N VAL A 270 4.67 -16.50 -4.76
CA VAL A 270 4.67 -17.07 -3.39
C VAL A 270 4.19 -16.09 -2.32
N THR A 271 3.95 -14.83 -2.71
CA THR A 271 3.41 -13.79 -1.83
C THR A 271 2.14 -13.18 -2.41
N ALA A 272 1.23 -12.76 -1.54
CA ALA A 272 -0.01 -12.11 -1.92
C ALA A 272 -0.35 -10.90 -1.04
N PHE A 273 -1.12 -9.98 -1.63
CA PHE A 273 -1.71 -8.85 -0.92
C PHE A 273 -3.18 -9.15 -0.71
N VAL A 274 -3.69 -8.88 0.50
CA VAL A 274 -5.11 -9.05 0.83
C VAL A 274 -5.59 -7.77 1.49
N SER A 275 -6.54 -7.07 0.86
CA SER A 275 -7.16 -5.88 1.46
C SER A 275 -8.18 -6.30 2.51
N VAL A 276 -7.92 -5.88 3.77
CA VAL A 276 -8.78 -6.17 4.92
C VAL A 276 -9.67 -4.98 5.27
N MET A 277 -9.29 -3.78 4.84
CA MET A 277 -10.10 -2.58 5.04
C MET A 277 -9.75 -1.49 4.02
N ARG A 278 -10.65 -0.49 3.93
CA ARG A 278 -10.48 0.70 3.09
C ARG A 278 -10.78 1.97 3.88
N GLY A 279 -10.14 3.07 3.48
CA GLY A 279 -10.38 4.40 4.05
C GLY A 279 -9.60 4.69 5.32
N CYS A 280 -9.66 5.93 5.80
CA CYS A 280 -8.91 6.39 6.97
C CYS A 280 -9.66 7.51 7.70
N ASN A 281 -9.79 7.41 9.02
CA ASN A 281 -10.50 8.40 9.86
C ASN A 281 -9.56 9.32 10.66
N ASN A 282 -8.24 9.13 10.59
CA ASN A 282 -7.28 9.89 11.42
C ASN A 282 -7.21 11.39 11.11
N MET A 283 -7.62 11.82 9.91
CA MET A 283 -7.68 13.24 9.50
C MET A 283 -6.39 14.05 9.79
N CYS A 284 -5.22 13.42 9.59
CA CYS A 284 -3.92 14.08 9.72
C CYS A 284 -3.84 15.29 8.80
N SER A 285 -3.17 16.36 9.24
CA SER A 285 -3.34 17.66 8.57
C SER A 285 -2.81 17.70 7.13
N PHE A 286 -1.79 16.90 6.82
CA PHE A 286 -1.16 16.76 5.51
C PHE A 286 -1.76 15.67 4.61
N CYS A 287 -2.65 14.82 5.15
CA CYS A 287 -3.04 13.58 4.48
C CYS A 287 -4.30 13.77 3.60
N ILE A 288 -4.22 13.36 2.34
CA ILE A 288 -5.35 13.42 1.38
C ILE A 288 -6.22 12.15 1.39
N VAL A 289 -5.77 11.08 2.04
CA VAL A 289 -6.42 9.76 2.02
C VAL A 289 -7.91 9.81 2.39
N PRO A 290 -8.34 10.51 3.46
CA PRO A 290 -9.76 10.55 3.83
C PRO A 290 -10.68 11.12 2.73
N PHE A 291 -10.13 11.98 1.86
CA PHE A 291 -10.87 12.60 0.76
C PHE A 291 -10.83 11.79 -0.54
N THR A 292 -9.87 10.87 -0.68
CA THR A 292 -9.68 10.05 -1.91
C THR A 292 -10.14 8.61 -1.74
N ARG A 293 -10.24 8.10 -0.49
CA ARG A 293 -10.63 6.73 -0.16
C ARG A 293 -11.82 6.66 0.83
N GLY A 294 -12.25 7.80 1.36
CA GLY A 294 -13.37 7.88 2.29
C GLY A 294 -13.04 7.40 3.71
N ARG A 295 -14.11 7.14 4.46
CA ARG A 295 -14.06 6.70 5.86
C ARG A 295 -13.62 5.25 5.99
N GLU A 296 -13.14 4.87 7.17
CA GLU A 296 -12.73 3.49 7.44
C GLU A 296 -13.92 2.54 7.32
N ARG A 297 -13.69 1.44 6.58
CA ARG A 297 -14.63 0.35 6.34
C ARG A 297 -13.86 -0.95 6.41
N SER A 298 -14.21 -1.80 7.36
CA SER A 298 -13.59 -3.12 7.54
C SER A 298 -14.32 -4.14 6.69
N ARG A 299 -13.56 -5.01 6.02
CA ARG A 299 -14.11 -6.17 5.32
C ARG A 299 -14.46 -7.26 6.35
N PRO A 300 -15.55 -8.02 6.19
CA PRO A 300 -15.91 -9.07 7.14
C PRO A 300 -14.81 -10.12 7.30
N VAL A 301 -14.57 -10.60 8.53
CA VAL A 301 -13.52 -11.59 8.84
C VAL A 301 -13.66 -12.84 7.98
N GLU A 302 -14.88 -13.37 7.85
CA GLU A 302 -15.13 -14.61 7.09
C GLU A 302 -14.73 -14.46 5.62
N SER A 303 -15.02 -13.30 5.02
CA SER A 303 -14.64 -13.01 3.63
C SER A 303 -13.12 -12.98 3.46
N ILE A 304 -12.38 -12.45 4.43
CA ILE A 304 -10.90 -12.44 4.41
C ILE A 304 -10.35 -13.86 4.58
N VAL A 305 -10.89 -14.63 5.53
CA VAL A 305 -10.49 -16.02 5.78
C VAL A 305 -10.72 -16.88 4.54
N CYS A 306 -11.85 -16.73 3.85
CA CYS A 306 -12.11 -17.43 2.59
C CYS A 306 -11.05 -17.13 1.53
N GLU A 307 -10.70 -15.86 1.31
CA GLU A 307 -9.66 -15.49 0.33
C GLU A 307 -8.28 -16.04 0.73
N VAL A 308 -7.90 -15.95 2.00
CA VAL A 308 -6.62 -16.51 2.48
C VAL A 308 -6.59 -18.03 2.33
N LYS A 309 -7.72 -18.71 2.53
CA LYS A 309 -7.85 -20.17 2.32
C LYS A 309 -7.61 -20.56 0.87
N GLU A 310 -8.10 -19.78 -0.08
CA GLU A 310 -7.84 -19.97 -1.51
C GLU A 310 -6.36 -19.78 -1.82
N LEU A 311 -5.75 -18.69 -1.34
CA LEU A 311 -4.32 -18.42 -1.51
C LEU A 311 -3.44 -19.52 -0.89
N TYR A 312 -3.85 -20.05 0.26
CA TYR A 312 -3.15 -21.15 0.92
C TYR A 312 -3.17 -22.42 0.06
N ARG A 313 -4.32 -22.75 -0.56
CA ARG A 313 -4.46 -23.89 -1.48
C ARG A 313 -3.66 -23.71 -2.77
N GLU A 314 -3.50 -22.47 -3.23
CA GLU A 314 -2.65 -22.12 -4.38
C GLU A 314 -1.15 -22.16 -4.07
N GLY A 315 -0.76 -22.40 -2.81
CA GLY A 315 0.62 -22.53 -2.39
C GLY A 315 1.31 -21.21 -2.02
N VAL A 316 0.56 -20.12 -1.84
CA VAL A 316 1.09 -18.85 -1.31
C VAL A 316 1.67 -19.08 0.08
N LYS A 317 2.86 -18.52 0.34
CA LYS A 317 3.62 -18.69 1.58
C LYS A 317 3.60 -17.48 2.48
N GLU A 318 3.38 -16.28 1.95
CA GLU A 318 3.26 -15.05 2.73
C GLU A 318 2.07 -14.20 2.24
N VAL A 319 1.21 -13.79 3.18
CA VAL A 319 0.13 -12.82 2.94
C VAL A 319 0.45 -11.52 3.66
N THR A 320 0.43 -10.41 2.92
CA THR A 320 0.49 -9.06 3.49
C THR A 320 -0.90 -8.44 3.51
N LEU A 321 -1.43 -8.25 4.72
CA LEU A 321 -2.70 -7.59 4.98
C LEU A 321 -2.58 -6.08 4.74
N LEU A 322 -3.48 -5.54 3.92
CA LEU A 322 -3.49 -4.15 3.48
C LEU A 322 -4.67 -3.38 4.04
N GLY A 323 -4.40 -2.17 4.51
CA GLY A 323 -5.36 -1.12 4.82
C GLY A 323 -4.67 0.24 4.77
N GLN A 324 -5.42 1.35 4.74
CA GLN A 324 -4.82 2.68 4.94
C GLN A 324 -4.51 2.95 6.42
N ASN A 325 -5.15 2.22 7.33
CA ASN A 325 -4.95 2.25 8.76
C ASN A 325 -5.24 0.87 9.37
N VAL A 326 -4.40 -0.11 9.03
CA VAL A 326 -4.75 -1.55 9.11
C VAL A 326 -5.15 -2.02 10.51
N ASN A 327 -4.55 -1.48 11.56
CA ASN A 327 -4.81 -1.84 12.95
C ASN A 327 -6.01 -1.09 13.58
N SER A 328 -6.66 -0.17 12.85
CA SER A 328 -8.01 0.29 13.19
C SER A 328 -9.12 -0.61 12.60
N TYR A 329 -8.76 -1.79 12.09
CA TYR A 329 -9.74 -2.79 11.65
C TYR A 329 -10.73 -3.11 12.78
N ASN A 330 -12.01 -3.10 12.42
CA ASN A 330 -13.14 -3.27 13.31
C ASN A 330 -14.32 -3.81 12.50
N ASP A 331 -14.49 -5.13 12.48
CA ASP A 331 -15.60 -5.80 11.81
C ASP A 331 -16.81 -5.84 12.73
N THR A 332 -17.90 -5.21 12.29
CA THR A 332 -19.16 -5.08 13.03
C THR A 332 -20.31 -5.83 12.36
N THR A 333 -20.02 -6.75 11.44
CA THR A 333 -21.05 -7.54 10.77
C THR A 333 -21.80 -8.48 11.73
N GLU A 334 -23.06 -8.75 11.39
CA GLU A 334 -24.04 -9.45 12.23
C GLU A 334 -23.57 -10.88 12.57
N ASN A 335 -23.04 -11.04 13.79
CA ASN A 335 -22.69 -12.27 14.55
C ASN A 335 -21.51 -12.02 15.53
N ALA A 336 -20.86 -10.85 15.45
CA ALA A 336 -19.86 -10.46 16.45
C ALA A 336 -20.54 -9.98 17.74
N ASP A 337 -19.95 -10.28 18.90
CA ASP A 337 -20.28 -9.65 20.18
C ASP A 337 -19.98 -8.14 20.07
N ILE A 338 -20.96 -7.37 19.56
CA ILE A 338 -20.79 -5.93 19.37
C ILE A 338 -20.81 -5.27 20.75
N GLU A 339 -19.63 -4.83 21.16
CA GLU A 339 -19.44 -4.09 22.39
C GLU A 339 -19.57 -2.57 22.18
N PRO A 340 -19.87 -1.81 23.24
CA PRO A 340 -19.72 -0.36 23.23
C PRO A 340 -18.28 0.03 22.87
N GLY A 341 -18.12 0.99 21.95
CA GLY A 341 -16.79 1.48 21.55
C GLY A 341 -15.99 2.17 22.67
N THR A 342 -16.57 2.35 23.86
CA THR A 342 -15.86 2.83 25.06
C THR A 342 -14.75 1.90 25.52
N ASN A 343 -14.81 0.62 25.15
CA ASN A 343 -13.77 -0.38 25.44
C ASN A 343 -12.58 -0.30 24.47
N TRP A 344 -12.66 0.53 23.42
CA TRP A 344 -11.55 0.72 22.48
C TRP A 344 -10.39 1.44 23.17
N LYS A 345 -9.38 0.68 23.58
CA LYS A 345 -8.16 1.22 24.19
C LYS A 345 -7.18 1.66 23.12
N LEU A 346 -6.75 2.92 23.23
CA LEU A 346 -5.61 3.46 22.49
C LEU A 346 -4.32 3.13 23.24
N SER A 347 -3.20 3.24 22.55
CA SER A 347 -1.87 3.25 23.15
C SER A 347 -1.74 4.38 24.19
N ASP A 348 -0.95 4.15 25.24
CA ASP A 348 -0.77 5.11 26.33
C ASP A 348 -0.20 6.44 25.84
N GLY A 349 -0.83 7.56 26.21
CA GLY A 349 -0.43 8.90 25.74
C GLY A 349 -0.94 9.27 24.34
N PHE A 350 -1.78 8.44 23.71
CA PHE A 350 -2.38 8.72 22.41
C PHE A 350 -3.83 9.17 22.53
N SER A 351 -4.27 10.00 21.58
CA SER A 351 -5.63 10.52 21.48
C SER A 351 -6.11 10.51 20.03
N THR A 352 -7.43 10.53 19.84
CA THR A 352 -8.02 10.56 18.50
C THR A 352 -9.32 11.35 18.44
N ILE A 353 -9.54 12.01 17.31
CA ILE A 353 -10.79 12.73 17.01
C ILE A 353 -11.88 11.74 16.54
N ALA A 354 -11.46 10.64 15.92
CA ALA A 354 -12.37 9.62 15.38
C ALA A 354 -12.68 8.56 16.44
N LYS A 355 -13.76 8.77 17.20
CA LYS A 355 -14.21 7.81 18.21
C LYS A 355 -14.89 6.59 17.58
N VAL A 356 -14.50 5.41 18.06
CA VAL A 356 -15.19 4.16 17.74
C VAL A 356 -16.52 4.13 18.50
N LYS A 357 -17.63 3.92 17.79
CA LYS A 357 -18.98 3.87 18.40
C LYS A 357 -19.36 2.47 18.84
N LYS A 358 -19.07 1.50 17.99
CA LYS A 358 -19.34 0.07 18.14
C LYS A 358 -18.04 -0.66 17.91
N MET A 359 -17.68 -1.54 18.82
CA MET A 359 -16.50 -2.39 18.73
C MET A 359 -16.98 -3.80 18.39
N GLY A 360 -16.48 -4.36 17.30
CA GLY A 360 -16.63 -5.78 16.98
C GLY A 360 -15.25 -6.44 16.91
N LEU A 361 -15.05 -7.37 15.98
CA LEU A 361 -13.77 -8.07 15.85
C LEU A 361 -12.67 -7.12 15.40
N ARG A 362 -11.60 -7.05 16.19
CA ARG A 362 -10.45 -6.16 16.00
C ARG A 362 -9.40 -6.80 15.11
N PHE A 363 -8.36 -6.02 14.79
CA PHE A 363 -7.24 -6.52 13.99
C PHE A 363 -6.52 -7.72 14.64
N SER A 364 -6.40 -7.74 15.97
CA SER A 364 -5.83 -8.86 16.73
C SER A 364 -6.64 -10.14 16.51
N ASP A 365 -7.97 -10.06 16.54
CA ASP A 365 -8.85 -11.23 16.39
C ASP A 365 -8.77 -11.82 14.98
N LEU A 366 -8.76 -10.94 13.97
CA LEU A 366 -8.54 -11.34 12.58
C LEU A 366 -7.18 -12.04 12.42
N LEU A 367 -6.11 -11.45 12.96
CA LEU A 367 -4.77 -11.98 12.81
C LEU A 367 -4.57 -13.29 13.59
N ASP A 368 -5.19 -13.43 14.76
CA ASP A 368 -5.19 -14.66 15.56
C ASP A 368 -5.88 -15.81 14.83
N ARG A 369 -7.05 -15.53 14.23
CA ARG A 369 -7.80 -16.49 13.43
C ARG A 369 -7.00 -16.95 12.21
N LEU A 370 -6.45 -16.01 11.44
CA LEU A 370 -5.62 -16.32 10.26
C LEU A 370 -4.36 -17.10 10.66
N SER A 371 -3.66 -16.69 11.72
CA SER A 371 -2.46 -17.35 12.22
C SER A 371 -2.74 -18.80 12.63
N THR A 372 -3.86 -19.05 13.29
CA THR A 372 -4.27 -20.38 13.76
C THR A 372 -4.73 -21.29 12.63
N GLU A 373 -5.53 -20.78 11.69
CA GLU A 373 -6.05 -21.58 10.58
C GLU A 373 -4.97 -21.94 9.54
N PHE A 374 -3.92 -21.10 9.40
CA PHE A 374 -2.86 -21.29 8.41
C PHE A 374 -1.44 -21.24 9.03
N PRO A 375 -1.07 -22.24 9.85
CA PRO A 375 0.17 -22.20 10.66
C PRO A 375 1.48 -22.22 9.85
N GLU A 376 1.42 -22.64 8.58
CA GLU A 376 2.55 -22.68 7.63
C GLU A 376 2.57 -21.51 6.64
N MET A 377 1.68 -20.53 6.82
CA MET A 377 1.64 -19.30 6.04
C MET A 377 2.08 -18.12 6.92
N ARG A 378 3.00 -17.32 6.40
CA ARG A 378 3.50 -16.13 7.08
C ARG A 378 2.54 -14.96 6.88
N PHE A 379 2.19 -14.26 7.95
CA PHE A 379 1.36 -13.08 7.93
C PHE A 379 2.19 -11.82 8.20
N ARG A 380 2.00 -10.83 7.33
CA ARG A 380 2.56 -9.49 7.43
C ARG A 380 1.43 -8.47 7.32
N TYR A 381 1.65 -7.27 7.80
CA TYR A 381 0.73 -6.15 7.60
C TYR A 381 1.52 -4.86 7.41
N THR A 382 0.86 -3.83 6.90
CA THR A 382 1.48 -2.51 6.69
C THR A 382 0.48 -1.38 6.90
N SER A 383 1.01 -0.17 7.04
CA SER A 383 0.23 1.04 7.32
C SER A 383 -0.64 0.97 8.60
N PRO A 384 -0.12 0.48 9.75
CA PRO A 384 -0.80 0.69 11.02
C PRO A 384 -0.58 2.12 11.53
N HIS A 385 -1.43 2.57 12.45
CA HIS A 385 -1.26 3.81 13.19
C HIS A 385 -0.73 3.55 14.61
N PRO A 386 0.24 4.33 15.12
CA PRO A 386 0.80 4.13 16.47
C PRO A 386 -0.22 4.15 17.63
N LYS A 387 -1.38 4.77 17.41
CA LYS A 387 -2.45 4.88 18.42
C LYS A 387 -3.16 3.56 18.74
N ASP A 388 -3.11 2.56 17.85
CA ASP A 388 -3.87 1.31 17.97
C ASP A 388 -2.94 0.10 18.15
N PHE A 389 -2.08 0.14 19.18
CA PHE A 389 -1.22 -0.99 19.58
C PHE A 389 -1.54 -1.44 21.01
N PRO A 390 -2.68 -2.13 21.21
CA PRO A 390 -2.98 -2.68 22.52
C PRO A 390 -2.10 -3.88 22.82
N ASP A 391 -1.93 -4.20 24.09
CA ASP A 391 -0.96 -5.19 24.56
C ASP A 391 -1.28 -6.58 24.03
N GLU A 392 -2.57 -6.95 23.91
CA GLU A 392 -3.00 -8.22 23.32
C GLU A 392 -2.48 -8.42 21.90
N PHE A 393 -2.35 -7.34 21.12
CA PHE A 393 -1.83 -7.42 19.77
C PHE A 393 -0.31 -7.68 19.79
N LEU A 394 0.42 -7.04 20.70
CA LEU A 394 1.86 -7.27 20.86
C LEU A 394 2.17 -8.67 21.40
N TYR A 395 1.38 -9.18 22.34
CA TYR A 395 1.50 -10.55 22.82
C TYR A 395 1.18 -11.56 21.73
N LEU A 396 0.12 -11.35 20.96
CA LEU A 396 -0.19 -12.20 19.81
C LEU A 396 0.98 -12.23 18.81
N MET A 397 1.52 -11.05 18.49
CA MET A 397 2.69 -10.95 17.62
C MET A 397 3.92 -11.62 18.20
N ARG A 398 4.12 -11.68 19.53
CA ARG A 398 5.21 -12.40 20.19
C ARG A 398 5.02 -13.90 20.11
N ASP A 399 3.81 -14.38 20.43
CA ASP A 399 3.52 -15.80 20.68
C ASP A 399 3.30 -16.60 19.39
N ARG A 400 2.89 -15.95 18.29
CA ARG A 400 2.71 -16.65 17.00
C ARG A 400 3.97 -16.57 16.15
N HIS A 401 4.50 -17.74 15.77
CA HIS A 401 5.70 -17.90 14.93
C HIS A 401 5.46 -17.43 13.49
N ASN A 402 4.25 -17.60 12.97
CA ASN A 402 3.87 -17.24 11.62
C ASN A 402 3.42 -15.78 11.45
N ILE A 403 3.41 -14.97 12.51
CA ILE A 403 3.23 -13.51 12.42
C ILE A 403 4.60 -12.85 12.39
N CYS A 404 4.85 -12.04 11.37
CA CYS A 404 6.13 -11.35 11.20
C CYS A 404 6.44 -10.42 12.38
N LYS A 405 7.64 -10.54 12.96
CA LYS A 405 8.16 -9.62 13.98
C LYS A 405 8.63 -8.29 13.38
N SER A 406 7.79 -7.66 12.56
CA SER A 406 8.08 -6.41 11.86
C SER A 406 6.91 -5.43 12.04
N ILE A 407 7.18 -4.28 12.65
CA ILE A 407 6.19 -3.24 12.89
C ILE A 407 6.57 -2.00 12.10
N HIS A 408 5.67 -1.59 11.20
CA HIS A 408 5.74 -0.26 10.61
C HIS A 408 5.08 0.73 11.58
N LEU A 409 5.82 1.68 12.13
CA LEU A 409 5.37 2.62 13.14
C LEU A 409 5.60 4.06 12.64
N PRO A 410 4.68 4.66 11.88
CA PRO A 410 4.90 5.97 11.26
C PRO A 410 4.97 7.11 12.29
N ALA A 411 6.17 7.64 12.54
CA ALA A 411 6.40 8.76 13.44
C ALA A 411 5.95 10.08 12.82
N GLN A 412 6.21 10.26 11.52
CA GLN A 412 6.06 11.48 10.72
C GLN A 412 7.06 12.59 11.09
N SER A 413 7.21 12.92 12.37
CA SER A 413 8.18 13.87 12.90
C SER A 413 8.65 13.43 14.30
N GLY A 414 9.83 13.89 14.74
CA GLY A 414 10.33 13.66 16.09
C GLY A 414 10.11 14.80 17.07
N ASN A 415 9.35 15.84 16.70
CA ASN A 415 9.06 16.97 17.57
C ASN A 415 7.55 17.06 17.90
N SER A 416 7.22 17.21 19.18
CA SER A 416 5.83 17.23 19.69
C SER A 416 4.99 18.39 19.13
N ILE A 417 5.58 19.56 18.91
CA ILE A 417 4.89 20.74 18.35
C ILE A 417 4.57 20.52 16.86
N VAL A 418 5.50 19.94 16.11
CA VAL A 418 5.25 19.55 14.71
C VAL A 418 4.18 18.46 14.66
N LEU A 419 4.23 17.45 15.53
CA LEU A 419 3.23 16.38 15.62
C LEU A 419 1.82 16.92 15.94
N GLU A 420 1.71 17.94 16.78
CA GLU A 420 0.46 18.64 17.07
C GLU A 420 -0.09 19.34 15.82
N ARG A 421 0.75 20.12 15.10
CA ARG A 421 0.37 20.73 13.81
C ARG A 421 0.01 19.70 12.75
N MET A 422 0.65 18.53 12.79
CA MET A 422 0.32 17.37 11.95
C MET A 422 -0.99 16.66 12.35
N ARG A 423 -1.58 17.02 13.50
CA ARG A 423 -2.77 16.40 14.11
C ARG A 423 -2.58 14.90 14.36
N ARG A 424 -1.44 14.54 14.95
CA ARG A 424 -1.09 13.14 15.23
C ARG A 424 -1.73 12.59 16.50
N GLY A 425 -2.02 13.47 17.47
CA GLY A 425 -2.69 13.10 18.72
C GLY A 425 -1.78 12.40 19.73
N TYR A 426 -0.46 12.57 19.62
CA TYR A 426 0.55 12.04 20.55
C TYR A 426 1.79 12.94 20.54
N THR A 427 2.63 12.80 21.57
CA THR A 427 3.92 13.51 21.70
C THR A 427 5.09 12.59 21.34
N ARG A 428 6.28 13.17 21.18
CA ARG A 428 7.52 12.41 20.97
C ARG A 428 7.74 11.39 22.09
N GLU A 429 7.52 11.79 23.33
CA GLU A 429 7.74 10.97 24.53
C GLU A 429 6.81 9.76 24.53
N ALA A 430 5.50 9.96 24.29
CA ALA A 430 4.55 8.86 24.18
C ALA A 430 4.90 7.89 23.04
N TYR A 431 5.46 8.40 21.93
CA TYR A 431 5.95 7.57 20.85
C TYR A 431 7.16 6.73 21.27
N LEU A 432 8.12 7.31 21.98
CA LEU A 432 9.29 6.58 22.52
C LEU A 432 8.87 5.53 23.54
N ASP A 433 7.95 5.86 24.44
CA ASP A 433 7.39 4.92 25.42
C ASP A 433 6.75 3.71 24.71
N LEU A 434 6.01 3.95 23.63
CA LEU A 434 5.44 2.87 22.82
C LEU A 434 6.54 2.03 22.15
N VAL A 435 7.60 2.64 21.61
CA VAL A 435 8.75 1.92 21.04
C VAL A 435 9.43 1.04 22.11
N HIS A 436 9.63 1.57 23.31
CA HIS A 436 10.22 0.82 24.42
C HIS A 436 9.32 -0.35 24.84
N LYS A 437 8.01 -0.13 24.95
CA LYS A 437 7.03 -1.18 25.25
C LYS A 437 7.05 -2.30 24.19
N ILE A 438 7.04 -1.93 22.92
CA ILE A 438 7.13 -2.88 21.79
C ILE A 438 8.40 -3.73 21.90
N ARG A 439 9.56 -3.12 22.12
CA ARG A 439 10.84 -3.84 22.27
C ARG A 439 10.93 -4.65 23.56
N SER A 440 10.28 -4.22 24.63
CA SER A 440 10.21 -5.01 25.86
C SER A 440 9.41 -6.30 25.68
N ILE A 441 8.35 -6.27 24.86
CA ILE A 441 7.50 -7.43 24.60
C ILE A 441 8.08 -8.31 23.49
N ILE A 442 8.67 -7.69 22.45
CA ILE A 442 9.24 -8.37 21.29
C ILE A 442 10.68 -7.83 21.09
N PRO A 443 11.69 -8.38 21.80
CA PRO A 443 13.06 -7.86 21.80
C PRO A 443 13.69 -7.70 20.41
N ASP A 444 13.47 -8.68 19.53
CA ASP A 444 14.07 -8.70 18.20
C ASP A 444 13.22 -8.03 17.11
N VAL A 445 12.18 -7.26 17.47
CA VAL A 445 11.27 -6.63 16.51
C VAL A 445 11.98 -5.65 15.57
N GLY A 446 11.76 -5.82 14.27
CA GLY A 446 12.18 -4.83 13.27
C GLY A 446 11.18 -3.67 13.23
N ILE A 447 11.66 -2.43 13.40
CA ILE A 447 10.80 -1.24 13.39
C ILE A 447 11.10 -0.44 12.13
N THR A 448 10.04 -0.11 11.38
CA THR A 448 10.13 0.75 10.20
C THR A 448 9.28 2.00 10.38
N SER A 449 9.56 3.10 9.69
CA SER A 449 8.79 4.34 9.88
C SER A 449 8.67 5.20 8.63
N ASP A 450 7.85 6.25 8.73
CA ASP A 450 7.71 7.30 7.72
C ASP A 450 8.07 8.65 8.37
N PHE A 451 8.82 9.49 7.66
CA PHE A 451 9.21 10.83 8.08
C PHE A 451 8.89 11.85 6.99
N ILE A 452 8.42 13.02 7.43
CA ILE A 452 8.16 14.20 6.60
C ILE A 452 8.99 15.36 7.17
N CYS A 453 9.92 15.90 6.39
CA CYS A 453 10.68 17.11 6.75
C CYS A 453 10.16 18.34 6.02
N GLY A 454 10.39 19.52 6.59
CA GLY A 454 10.01 20.80 6.02
C GLY A 454 8.50 21.04 6.08
N PHE A 455 7.82 20.52 7.11
CA PHE A 455 6.41 20.82 7.32
C PHE A 455 6.20 22.32 7.62
N CYS A 456 4.97 22.82 7.40
CA CYS A 456 4.63 24.24 7.57
C CYS A 456 5.09 24.79 8.94
N GLY A 457 5.98 25.78 8.90
CA GLY A 457 6.60 26.46 10.04
C GLY A 457 7.63 25.65 10.82
N GLU A 458 8.18 24.55 10.27
CA GLU A 458 9.18 23.72 10.96
C GLU A 458 10.50 24.48 11.14
N THR A 459 10.95 24.63 12.39
CA THR A 459 12.22 25.30 12.74
C THR A 459 13.42 24.36 12.69
N GLU A 460 14.63 24.89 12.80
CA GLU A 460 15.86 24.07 12.85
C GLU A 460 15.92 23.18 14.11
N GLU A 461 15.44 23.67 15.25
CA GLU A 461 15.39 22.89 16.50
C GLU A 461 14.43 21.71 16.37
N GLU A 462 13.24 21.93 15.80
CA GLU A 462 12.26 20.88 15.57
C GLU A 462 12.75 19.83 14.54
N HIS A 463 13.54 20.27 13.56
CA HIS A 463 14.22 19.36 12.65
C HIS A 463 15.30 18.53 13.35
N ALA A 464 16.11 19.16 14.21
CA ALA A 464 17.13 18.48 15.00
C ALA A 464 16.54 17.41 15.93
N ASP A 465 15.37 17.66 16.52
CA ASP A 465 14.63 16.67 17.27
C ASP A 465 14.23 15.47 16.39
N THR A 466 13.82 15.70 15.15
CA THR A 466 13.51 14.60 14.23
C THR A 466 14.74 13.74 13.93
N LEU A 467 15.91 14.36 13.76
CA LEU A 467 17.18 13.64 13.61
C LEU A 467 17.54 12.85 14.86
N SER A 468 17.34 13.42 16.05
CA SER A 468 17.63 12.74 17.32
C SER A 468 16.74 11.50 17.50
N LEU A 469 15.44 11.57 17.13
CA LEU A 469 14.53 10.42 17.21
C LEU A 469 14.99 9.27 16.32
N ILE A 470 15.45 9.56 15.10
CA ILE A 470 15.95 8.54 14.16
C ILE A 470 17.15 7.80 14.75
N ASN A 471 18.05 8.53 15.43
CA ASN A 471 19.24 7.97 16.03
C ASN A 471 18.92 7.15 17.30
N GLU A 472 17.98 7.64 18.11
CA GLU A 472 17.55 7.02 19.37
C GLU A 472 16.78 5.72 19.14
N VAL A 473 15.81 5.72 18.23
CA VAL A 473 15.03 4.53 17.92
C VAL A 473 15.86 3.50 17.17
N GLY A 474 16.57 3.90 16.10
CA GLY A 474 17.28 2.94 15.24
C GLY A 474 16.30 2.06 14.46
N TYR A 475 15.90 2.54 13.28
CA TYR A 475 14.93 1.88 12.41
C TYR A 475 15.61 0.94 11.41
N ASP A 476 14.98 -0.19 11.10
CA ASP A 476 15.41 -1.15 10.08
C ASP A 476 15.17 -0.62 8.66
N MET A 477 14.11 0.19 8.50
CA MET A 477 13.74 0.85 7.25
C MET A 477 12.97 2.14 7.54
N ALA A 478 13.23 3.20 6.78
CA ALA A 478 12.43 4.42 6.85
C ALA A 478 12.11 4.96 5.46
N TYR A 479 10.87 5.42 5.26
CA TYR A 479 10.50 6.25 4.12
C TYR A 479 10.60 7.70 4.53
N MET A 480 11.38 8.50 3.80
CA MET A 480 11.64 9.90 4.13
C MET A 480 11.23 10.76 2.95
N PHE A 481 10.47 11.82 3.21
CA PHE A 481 9.93 12.70 2.19
C PHE A 481 10.08 14.16 2.60
N ALA A 482 10.38 15.02 1.62
CA ALA A 482 10.14 16.45 1.75
C ALA A 482 8.62 16.70 1.74
N TYR A 483 8.15 17.60 2.60
CA TYR A 483 6.74 17.97 2.65
C TYR A 483 6.29 18.62 1.34
N SER A 484 5.22 18.06 0.77
CA SER A 484 4.54 18.60 -0.39
C SER A 484 3.09 18.90 -0.05
N MET A 485 2.73 20.18 -0.12
CA MET A 485 1.37 20.62 0.14
C MET A 485 0.40 20.05 -0.91
N ARG A 486 -0.77 19.64 -0.43
CA ARG A 486 -1.81 19.02 -1.25
C ARG A 486 -3.13 19.74 -1.05
N GLU A 487 -3.80 20.08 -2.14
CA GLU A 487 -5.13 20.66 -2.12
C GLU A 487 -6.12 19.85 -1.27
N LYS A 488 -7.12 20.53 -0.71
CA LYS A 488 -8.18 19.99 0.19
C LYS A 488 -7.71 19.50 1.56
N THR A 489 -6.41 19.31 1.78
CA THR A 489 -5.90 18.92 3.11
C THR A 489 -6.12 20.02 4.14
N HIS A 490 -6.06 19.67 5.43
CA HIS A 490 -6.19 20.67 6.50
C HIS A 490 -5.05 21.68 6.44
N ALA A 491 -3.82 21.21 6.21
CA ALA A 491 -2.64 22.06 6.09
C ALA A 491 -2.80 23.07 4.95
N HIS A 492 -3.26 22.64 3.77
CA HIS A 492 -3.53 23.55 2.64
C HIS A 492 -4.55 24.65 2.96
N ARG A 493 -5.52 24.37 3.85
CA ARG A 493 -6.58 25.33 4.19
C ARG A 493 -6.22 26.28 5.32
N ASN A 494 -5.27 25.89 6.18
CA ASN A 494 -5.06 26.56 7.47
C ASN A 494 -3.61 26.98 7.73
N TYR A 495 -2.65 26.46 6.97
CA TYR A 495 -1.23 26.76 7.11
C TYR A 495 -0.68 27.34 5.81
N VAL A 496 0.39 28.11 5.95
CA VAL A 496 1.21 28.59 4.84
C VAL A 496 2.38 27.62 4.68
N ASP A 497 2.69 27.20 3.45
CA ASP A 497 3.92 26.45 3.16
C ASP A 497 5.08 27.45 3.04
N ASP A 498 5.65 27.80 4.18
CA ASP A 498 6.64 28.87 4.37
C ASP A 498 8.10 28.38 4.37
N ILE A 499 8.32 27.06 4.26
CA ILE A 499 9.66 26.48 4.19
C ILE A 499 10.14 26.42 2.74
N PRO A 500 11.25 27.08 2.36
CA PRO A 500 11.79 27.04 1.00
C PRO A 500 12.16 25.62 0.56
N GLU A 501 11.96 25.31 -0.73
CA GLU A 501 12.23 23.97 -1.29
C GLU A 501 13.69 23.53 -1.07
N GLU A 502 14.66 24.45 -1.17
CA GLU A 502 16.08 24.16 -0.89
C GLU A 502 16.32 23.70 0.56
N VAL A 503 15.60 24.28 1.52
CA VAL A 503 15.67 23.87 2.94
C VAL A 503 15.03 22.50 3.12
N LYS A 504 13.90 22.22 2.46
CA LYS A 504 13.26 20.90 2.49
C LYS A 504 14.19 19.80 1.95
N GLN A 505 14.90 20.06 0.85
CA GLN A 505 15.84 19.12 0.25
C GLN A 505 17.11 18.92 1.10
N ARG A 506 17.62 19.99 1.72
CA ARG A 506 18.72 19.89 2.71
C ARG A 506 18.31 18.99 3.88
N ARG A 507 17.18 19.28 4.53
CA ARG A 507 16.64 18.50 5.66
C ARG A 507 16.37 17.05 5.29
N LEU A 508 15.87 16.78 4.08
CA LEU A 508 15.69 15.42 3.58
C LEU A 508 17.02 14.67 3.49
N THR A 509 18.08 15.35 3.04
CA THR A 509 19.43 14.78 2.99
C THR A 509 19.95 14.47 4.39
N GLU A 510 19.77 15.39 5.33
CA GLU A 510 20.14 15.21 6.75
C GLU A 510 19.40 14.01 7.39
N LEU A 511 18.09 13.85 7.14
CA LEU A 511 17.33 12.67 7.60
C LEU A 511 17.90 11.37 7.01
N ILE A 512 18.19 11.35 5.71
CA ILE A 512 18.75 10.17 5.02
C ILE A 512 20.10 9.79 5.62
N GLU A 513 20.95 10.77 5.94
CA GLU A 513 22.25 10.54 6.57
C GLU A 513 22.11 10.01 8.00
N ALA A 514 21.25 10.63 8.83
CA ALA A 514 20.95 10.14 10.18
C ALA A 514 20.45 8.69 10.16
N PHE A 515 19.50 8.37 9.26
CA PHE A 515 18.98 7.02 9.09
C PHE A 515 20.07 6.03 8.66
N ARG A 516 20.92 6.39 7.69
CA ARG A 516 22.02 5.53 7.23
C ARG A 516 23.03 5.22 8.34
N ASN A 517 23.28 6.19 9.22
CA ASN A 517 24.21 6.02 10.34
C ASN A 517 23.65 5.07 11.42
N SER A 518 22.33 5.10 11.68
CA SER A 518 21.71 4.19 12.64
C SER A 518 21.46 2.78 12.07
N THR A 519 20.99 2.68 10.82
CA THR A 519 20.60 1.40 10.18
C THR A 519 21.77 0.43 10.04
N GLY A 520 22.98 0.92 9.75
CA GLY A 520 24.16 0.05 9.62
C GLY A 520 24.38 -0.81 10.87
N ARG A 521 24.30 -0.19 12.05
CA ARG A 521 24.45 -0.88 13.35
C ARG A 521 23.38 -1.95 13.58
N CYS A 522 22.15 -1.69 13.13
CA CYS A 522 21.03 -2.64 13.22
C CYS A 522 21.25 -3.88 12.34
N TYR A 523 21.77 -3.70 11.13
CA TYR A 523 22.08 -4.83 10.25
C TYR A 523 23.33 -5.59 10.70
N ASP A 524 24.35 -4.88 11.20
CA ASP A 524 25.59 -5.48 11.68
C ASP A 524 25.34 -6.35 12.93
N SER A 525 24.40 -5.98 13.79
CA SER A 525 24.01 -6.80 14.94
C SER A 525 23.34 -8.12 14.55
N GLN A 526 22.93 -8.29 13.28
CA GLN A 526 22.36 -9.54 12.78
C GLN A 526 23.41 -10.57 12.37
N ILE A 527 24.68 -10.19 12.24
CA ILE A 527 25.75 -11.12 11.88
C ILE A 527 25.87 -12.21 12.95
N GLY A 528 25.95 -13.47 12.51
CA GLY A 528 25.98 -14.65 13.38
C GLY A 528 24.61 -15.22 13.70
N SER A 529 23.53 -14.46 13.55
CA SER A 529 22.17 -14.96 13.75
C SER A 529 21.78 -15.99 12.68
N VAL A 530 20.93 -16.94 13.05
CA VAL A 530 20.25 -17.85 12.10
C VAL A 530 18.83 -17.33 11.90
N GLN A 531 18.46 -17.06 10.65
CA GLN A 531 17.16 -16.50 10.30
C GLN A 531 16.42 -17.38 9.30
N LEU A 532 15.09 -17.42 9.42
CA LEU A 532 14.23 -18.13 8.48
C LEU A 532 13.84 -17.24 7.29
N VAL A 533 14.34 -17.60 6.11
CA VAL A 533 14.20 -16.81 4.88
C VAL A 533 13.21 -17.47 3.93
N LEU A 534 12.14 -16.75 3.56
CA LEU A 534 11.26 -17.17 2.48
C LEU A 534 11.90 -16.82 1.14
N VAL A 535 12.18 -17.82 0.32
CA VAL A 535 12.84 -17.65 -0.98
C VAL A 535 11.88 -17.07 -2.01
N GLU A 536 12.21 -15.88 -2.54
CA GLU A 536 11.38 -15.16 -3.53
C GLU A 536 11.89 -15.37 -4.97
N GLY A 537 13.17 -15.69 -5.17
CA GLY A 537 13.74 -15.85 -6.51
C GLY A 537 15.27 -15.87 -6.55
N PRO A 538 15.85 -15.99 -7.75
CA PRO A 538 17.29 -15.84 -7.95
C PRO A 538 17.73 -14.39 -7.71
N ASN A 539 18.95 -14.21 -7.20
CA ASN A 539 19.53 -12.88 -7.05
C ASN A 539 19.82 -12.26 -8.42
N LYS A 540 19.22 -11.11 -8.73
CA LYS A 540 19.40 -10.42 -10.02
C LYS A 540 20.87 -10.14 -10.41
N ARG A 541 21.78 -10.02 -9.43
CA ARG A 541 23.21 -9.78 -9.67
C ARG A 541 24.01 -11.06 -9.89
N ALA A 542 23.51 -12.19 -9.41
CA ALA A 542 24.15 -13.50 -9.47
C ALA A 542 23.09 -14.60 -9.63
N PRO A 543 22.33 -14.60 -10.76
CA PRO A 543 21.10 -15.38 -10.87
C PRO A 543 21.34 -16.90 -10.90
N GLU A 544 22.51 -17.33 -11.35
CA GLU A 544 22.87 -18.74 -11.46
C GLU A 544 23.38 -19.34 -10.15
N THR A 545 23.83 -18.50 -9.21
CA THR A 545 24.58 -18.96 -8.02
C THR A 545 23.95 -18.59 -6.70
N GLU A 546 23.12 -17.55 -6.65
CA GLU A 546 22.54 -17.04 -5.41
C GLU A 546 21.01 -16.96 -5.48
N MET A 547 20.37 -17.28 -4.35
CA MET A 547 18.95 -17.00 -4.12
C MET A 547 18.80 -15.76 -3.24
N ILE A 548 17.65 -15.10 -3.36
CA ILE A 548 17.24 -14.01 -2.50
C ILE A 548 15.86 -14.27 -1.91
N GLY A 549 15.69 -13.87 -0.67
CA GLY A 549 14.43 -13.97 0.04
C GLY A 549 14.28 -12.92 1.14
N LYS A 550 13.23 -13.08 1.94
CA LYS A 550 12.93 -12.20 3.08
C LYS A 550 12.81 -12.95 4.38
N SER A 551 13.38 -12.37 5.44
CA SER A 551 13.09 -12.79 6.81
C SER A 551 11.73 -12.25 7.29
N ASP A 552 11.29 -12.70 8.45
CA ASP A 552 10.11 -12.19 9.15
C ASP A 552 10.19 -10.67 9.41
N ARG A 553 11.39 -10.13 9.68
CA ARG A 553 11.68 -8.70 9.87
C ARG A 553 11.70 -7.87 8.59
N SER A 554 11.37 -8.48 7.45
CA SER A 554 11.45 -7.86 6.11
C SER A 554 12.87 -7.63 5.60
N HIS A 555 13.90 -8.14 6.28
CA HIS A 555 15.27 -8.03 5.79
C HIS A 555 15.44 -8.86 4.54
N ARG A 556 16.05 -8.26 3.52
CA ARG A 556 16.46 -8.98 2.31
C ARG A 556 17.71 -9.78 2.62
N VAL A 557 17.64 -11.09 2.40
CA VAL A 557 18.76 -12.01 2.65
C VAL A 557 19.14 -12.68 1.34
N SER A 558 20.41 -12.60 0.96
CA SER A 558 21.00 -13.31 -0.17
C SER A 558 21.90 -14.44 0.32
N PHE A 559 21.85 -15.60 -0.33
CA PHE A 559 22.68 -16.73 0.03
C PHE A 559 23.01 -17.58 -1.20
N VAL A 560 24.12 -18.31 -1.14
CA VAL A 560 24.56 -19.20 -2.23
C VAL A 560 23.62 -20.40 -2.32
N ASN A 561 23.17 -20.73 -3.53
CA ASN A 561 22.24 -21.83 -3.78
C ASN A 561 22.95 -23.19 -3.87
N VAL A 562 23.40 -23.67 -2.71
CA VAL A 562 24.00 -25.01 -2.55
C VAL A 562 22.94 -26.04 -2.15
N ALA A 563 23.25 -27.32 -2.34
CA ALA A 563 22.37 -28.39 -1.87
C ALA A 563 22.47 -28.48 -0.35
N VAL A 564 21.33 -28.34 0.33
CA VAL A 564 21.20 -28.37 1.79
C VAL A 564 20.24 -29.48 2.21
N PRO A 565 20.37 -30.01 3.43
CA PRO A 565 19.43 -31.01 3.95
C PRO A 565 18.03 -30.42 4.11
N HIS A 566 17.03 -31.29 4.11
CA HIS A 566 15.67 -30.95 4.50
C HIS A 566 15.44 -31.41 5.95
N ARG A 567 15.11 -30.50 6.86
CA ARG A 567 14.94 -30.85 8.29
C ARG A 567 13.61 -31.53 8.60
N ASP A 568 12.64 -31.43 7.71
CA ASP A 568 11.28 -31.91 7.94
C ASP A 568 10.90 -33.08 7.02
N GLY A 569 10.73 -34.29 7.57
CA GLY A 569 10.33 -35.51 6.84
C GLY A 569 11.47 -36.49 6.57
N ASP A 570 11.13 -37.72 6.11
CA ASP A 570 12.06 -38.82 5.82
C ASP A 570 12.90 -38.62 4.53
N TYR A 571 13.13 -37.36 4.15
CA TYR A 571 13.95 -37.05 2.98
C TYR A 571 15.42 -36.99 3.38
N ASP A 572 16.11 -38.12 3.22
CA ASP A 572 17.54 -38.27 3.51
C ASP A 572 18.46 -37.58 2.46
N GLY A 573 17.86 -36.83 1.53
CA GLY A 573 18.53 -36.17 0.43
C GLY A 573 18.88 -34.71 0.70
N HIS A 574 19.93 -34.22 0.05
CA HIS A 574 20.22 -32.79 -0.04
C HIS A 574 19.63 -32.23 -1.34
N ARG A 575 19.04 -31.04 -1.29
CA ARG A 575 18.56 -30.34 -2.50
C ARG A 575 18.82 -28.85 -2.44
N LYS A 576 18.88 -28.23 -3.61
CA LYS A 576 18.93 -26.76 -3.73
C LYS A 576 17.59 -26.14 -3.34
N ALA A 577 17.65 -24.93 -2.82
CA ALA A 577 16.46 -24.16 -2.48
C ALA A 577 15.76 -23.66 -3.76
N VAL A 578 14.43 -23.69 -3.74
CA VAL A 578 13.57 -23.19 -4.81
C VAL A 578 12.64 -22.10 -4.27
N VAL A 579 12.01 -21.36 -5.18
CA VAL A 579 11.03 -20.32 -4.83
C VAL A 579 9.90 -20.91 -3.99
N GLY A 580 9.61 -20.29 -2.85
CA GLY A 580 8.59 -20.75 -1.91
C GLY A 580 9.10 -21.65 -0.78
N ASP A 581 10.37 -22.06 -0.80
CA ASP A 581 10.99 -22.72 0.36
C ASP A 581 11.22 -21.71 1.49
N PHE A 582 11.09 -22.18 2.73
CA PHE A 582 11.69 -21.52 3.88
C PHE A 582 13.06 -22.14 4.16
N VAL A 583 14.09 -21.30 4.19
CA VAL A 583 15.49 -21.70 4.33
C VAL A 583 16.08 -21.08 5.58
N GLU A 584 16.72 -21.89 6.41
CA GLU A 584 17.55 -21.42 7.51
C GLU A 584 18.83 -20.83 6.95
N VAL A 585 19.10 -19.55 7.23
CA VAL A 585 20.30 -18.87 6.75
C VAL A 585 21.06 -18.32 7.93
N ARG A 586 22.33 -18.75 8.09
CA ARG A 586 23.25 -18.11 9.02
C ARG A 586 23.82 -16.86 8.38
N ILE A 587 23.52 -15.71 8.98
CA ILE A 587 24.00 -14.42 8.48
C ILE A 587 25.50 -14.30 8.72
N SER A 588 26.26 -14.12 7.65
CA SER A 588 27.73 -13.99 7.70
C SER A 588 28.19 -12.57 7.40
N LYS A 589 27.38 -11.79 6.69
CA LYS A 589 27.72 -10.43 6.28
C LYS A 589 26.49 -9.56 6.17
N SER A 590 26.64 -8.30 6.52
CA SER A 590 25.64 -7.26 6.35
C SER A 590 26.09 -6.19 5.35
N THR A 591 25.12 -5.44 4.88
CA THR A 591 25.28 -4.11 4.28
C THR A 591 24.21 -3.20 4.88
N ARG A 592 24.22 -1.92 4.56
CA ARG A 592 23.21 -0.96 5.06
C ARG A 592 21.76 -1.23 4.60
N ALA A 593 21.51 -2.24 3.78
CA ALA A 593 20.19 -2.51 3.20
C ALA A 593 19.91 -3.99 2.88
N SER A 594 20.86 -4.90 3.12
CA SER A 594 20.73 -6.32 2.78
C SER A 594 21.68 -7.16 3.63
N LEU A 595 21.24 -8.36 3.96
CA LEU A 595 22.02 -9.37 4.65
C LEU A 595 22.47 -10.45 3.66
N PHE A 596 23.56 -11.11 4.00
CA PHE A 596 24.17 -12.19 3.24
C PHE A 596 24.52 -13.33 4.19
N GLY A 597 24.33 -14.55 3.75
CA GLY A 597 24.56 -15.70 4.61
C GLY A 597 24.73 -17.02 3.89
N GLU A 598 24.90 -18.05 4.69
CA GLU A 598 25.02 -19.44 4.27
C GLU A 598 23.71 -20.18 4.57
N ALA A 599 23.18 -20.89 3.57
CA ALA A 599 22.02 -21.75 3.75
C ALA A 599 22.42 -23.00 4.55
N LEU A 600 21.69 -23.27 5.62
CA LEU A 600 21.94 -24.43 6.49
C LEU A 600 21.00 -25.59 6.17
N ALA A 601 19.71 -25.30 5.98
CA ALA A 601 18.69 -26.30 5.70
C ALA A 601 17.41 -25.68 5.15
N ILE A 602 16.61 -26.51 4.47
CA ILE A 602 15.22 -26.21 4.16
C ILE A 602 14.34 -26.76 5.28
N THR A 603 13.34 -25.99 5.71
CA THR A 603 12.47 -26.36 6.83
C THR A 603 11.08 -25.76 6.68
N LYS A 604 10.14 -26.20 7.53
CA LYS A 604 8.82 -25.61 7.74
C LYS A 604 8.88 -24.45 8.73
N LEU A 605 7.87 -23.60 8.68
CA LEU A 605 7.82 -22.42 9.55
C LEU A 605 7.64 -22.85 11.01
N SER A 606 6.70 -23.75 11.31
CA SER A 606 6.52 -24.31 12.67
C SER A 606 7.77 -25.00 13.22
N SER A 607 8.38 -25.87 12.42
CA SER A 607 9.55 -26.65 12.86
C SER A 607 10.76 -25.80 13.22
N PHE A 608 10.99 -24.69 12.50
CA PHE A 608 12.09 -23.78 12.82
C PHE A 608 11.94 -23.16 14.21
N TYR A 609 10.77 -22.57 14.48
CA TYR A 609 10.55 -21.84 15.72
C TYR A 609 10.36 -22.76 16.94
N ASN A 610 9.71 -23.93 16.78
CA ASN A 610 9.62 -24.92 17.85
C ASN A 610 11.00 -25.37 18.36
N ARG A 611 11.97 -25.56 17.46
CA ARG A 611 13.36 -25.89 17.84
C ARG A 611 14.08 -24.75 18.53
N MET A 612 13.82 -23.52 18.12
CA MET A 612 14.43 -22.36 18.79
C MET A 612 13.93 -22.26 20.23
N ASP A 613 12.63 -22.45 20.46
CA ASP A 613 12.07 -22.43 21.81
C ASP A 613 12.65 -23.54 22.70
N GLU A 614 12.80 -24.77 22.17
CA GLU A 614 13.47 -25.88 22.88
C GLU A 614 14.94 -25.56 23.19
N SER A 615 15.65 -24.91 22.26
CA SER A 615 17.06 -24.55 22.46
C SER A 615 17.24 -23.45 23.50
N ILE A 616 16.30 -22.50 23.59
CA ILE A 616 16.30 -21.44 24.61
C ILE A 616 15.94 -22.04 25.97
N ALA A 617 14.94 -22.91 26.04
CA ALA A 617 14.54 -23.60 27.26
C ALA A 617 15.62 -24.54 27.82
N CYS A 618 16.51 -25.07 26.99
CA CYS A 618 17.65 -25.88 27.43
C CYS A 618 18.84 -25.06 27.97
N VAL A 619 18.89 -23.75 27.71
CA VAL A 619 20.00 -22.85 28.08
C VAL A 619 19.64 -21.94 29.26
N SER A 620 18.35 -21.72 29.51
CA SER A 620 17.80 -21.10 30.73
C SER A 620 17.67 -22.10 31.87
#